data_AF-A0A7V0JSH0-F1
#
_entry.id   AF-A0A7V0JSH0-F1
#
_cell.length_a   1.000
_cell.length_b   1.000
_cell.length_c   1.000
_cell.angle_alpha   90.00
_cell.angle_beta   90.00
_cell.angle_gamma   90.00
#
_symmetry.space_group_name_H-M   'P 1'
#
loop_
_entity.id
_entity.type
_entity.pdbx_description
1 polymer ?
#
loop_
_entity_poly.entity_id
_entity_poly.type
_entity_poly.pdbx_seq_one_letter_code
_entity_poly.pdbx_strand_id
1 'polypeptide(L)'
;MVEEFTCPARYFSRREWDQLKNQFVEECFEQWRQYAPNMTKDNLIAEGLTTPADIRDTHLDMGEGGWCEGDTSGVQSGRFRGMLRGYRTPVKNLYMCSSGSPGGPGIGRGSSYNCYNTIADDLGLPKPEN
;
A
#
# COMPACT_ATOMS: atom_id res chain seq x y z
N MET A 1 -3.34 -9.67 -12.06
CA MET A 1 -3.41 -9.35 -10.62
C MET A 1 -4.51 -8.33 -10.49
N VAL A 2 -5.56 -8.66 -9.75
CA VAL A 2 -6.66 -7.74 -9.43
C VAL A 2 -6.26 -7.06 -8.12
N GLU A 3 -6.34 -5.74 -8.05
CA GLU A 3 -5.91 -4.94 -6.90
C GLU A 3 -7.12 -4.25 -6.29
N GLU A 4 -7.64 -4.83 -5.21
CA GLU A 4 -8.85 -4.34 -4.57
C GLU A 4 -8.54 -3.73 -3.20
N PHE A 5 -8.97 -2.49 -3.02
CA PHE A 5 -8.82 -1.78 -1.75
C PHE A 5 -9.94 -2.20 -0.79
N THR A 6 -9.57 -2.46 0.47
CA THR A 6 -10.52 -2.84 1.51
C THR A 6 -10.37 -1.98 2.77
N CYS A 7 -11.30 -2.14 3.70
CA CYS A 7 -11.32 -1.40 4.95
C CYS A 7 -10.16 -1.83 5.89
N PRO A 8 -9.85 -1.01 6.92
CA PRO A 8 -8.78 -1.29 7.88
C PRO A 8 -8.95 -2.63 8.62
N ALA A 9 -7.84 -3.31 8.92
CA ALA A 9 -7.82 -4.59 9.63
C ALA A 9 -8.64 -4.60 10.93
N ARG A 10 -8.73 -3.48 11.66
CA ARG A 10 -9.47 -3.37 12.93
C ARG A 10 -11.00 -3.47 12.83
N TYR A 11 -11.57 -3.43 11.62
CA TYR A 11 -13.03 -3.42 11.44
C TYR A 11 -13.67 -4.79 11.67
N PHE A 12 -12.88 -5.85 11.54
CA PHE A 12 -13.32 -7.23 11.70
C PHE A 12 -12.33 -8.04 12.52
N SER A 13 -12.81 -9.08 13.20
CA SER A 13 -11.97 -10.10 13.83
C SER A 13 -11.25 -10.94 12.77
N ARG A 14 -10.18 -11.65 13.17
CA ARG A 14 -9.47 -12.57 12.27
C ARG A 14 -10.41 -13.58 11.59
N ARG A 15 -11.33 -14.15 12.38
CA ARG A 15 -12.30 -15.12 11.87
C ARG A 15 -13.26 -14.51 10.83
N GLU A 16 -13.69 -13.28 11.04
CA GLU A 16 -14.55 -12.58 10.08
C GLU A 16 -13.78 -12.24 8.80
N TRP A 17 -12.50 -11.85 8.89
CA TRP A 17 -11.65 -11.68 7.72
C TRP A 17 -11.48 -12.96 6.91
N ASP A 18 -11.31 -14.11 7.57
CA ASP A 18 -11.22 -15.41 6.89
C ASP A 18 -12.55 -15.76 6.18
N GLN A 19 -13.70 -15.40 6.77
CA GLN A 19 -15.01 -15.56 6.13
C GLN A 19 -15.19 -14.66 4.92
N LEU A 20 -14.85 -13.36 5.05
CA LEU A 20 -14.92 -12.39 3.97
C LEU A 20 -14.04 -12.77 2.79
N LYS A 21 -12.85 -13.33 3.06
CA LYS A 21 -11.96 -13.85 2.02
C LYS A 21 -12.64 -14.91 1.17
N ASN A 22 -13.28 -15.89 1.79
CA ASN A 22 -13.98 -16.95 1.05
C ASN A 22 -15.16 -16.38 0.25
N GLN A 23 -15.95 -15.47 0.84
CA GLN A 23 -17.06 -14.82 0.15
C GLN A 23 -16.60 -14.02 -1.07
N PHE A 24 -15.54 -13.23 -0.91
CA PHE A 24 -15.00 -12.38 -1.97
C PHE A 24 -14.48 -13.19 -3.16
N VAL A 25 -13.88 -14.36 -2.93
CA VAL A 25 -13.43 -15.23 -4.02
C VAL A 25 -14.62 -15.74 -4.84
N GLU A 26 -15.72 -16.16 -4.19
CA GLU A 26 -16.94 -16.56 -4.90
C GLU A 26 -17.51 -15.43 -5.74
N GLU A 27 -17.62 -14.23 -5.15
CA GLU A 27 -18.11 -13.03 -5.85
C GLU A 27 -17.22 -12.67 -7.05
N CYS A 28 -15.89 -12.76 -6.92
CA CYS A 28 -14.96 -12.55 -8.03
C CYS A 28 -15.22 -13.53 -9.17
N PHE A 29 -15.47 -14.81 -8.87
CA PHE A 29 -15.80 -15.81 -9.88
C PHE A 29 -17.12 -15.53 -10.58
N GLU A 30 -18.15 -15.13 -9.84
CA GLU A 30 -19.44 -14.73 -10.41
C GLU A 30 -19.28 -13.54 -11.38
N GLN A 31 -18.47 -12.55 -11.02
CA GLN A 31 -18.15 -11.43 -11.91
C GLN A 31 -17.34 -11.86 -13.13
N TRP A 32 -16.29 -12.67 -12.94
CA TRP A 32 -15.46 -13.14 -14.05
C TRP A 32 -16.25 -13.94 -15.06
N ARG A 33 -17.21 -14.77 -14.64
CA ARG A 33 -18.05 -15.56 -15.55
C ARG A 33 -18.89 -14.72 -16.51
N GLN A 34 -19.17 -13.45 -16.17
CA GLN A 34 -19.87 -12.54 -17.09
C GLN A 34 -19.01 -12.19 -18.31
N TYR A 35 -17.68 -12.13 -18.14
CA TYR A 35 -16.72 -11.75 -19.20
C TYR A 35 -15.93 -12.94 -19.76
N ALA A 36 -15.74 -13.99 -18.96
CA ALA A 36 -15.04 -15.22 -19.29
C ALA A 36 -15.88 -16.43 -18.82
N PRO A 37 -16.93 -16.82 -19.57
CA PRO A 37 -17.89 -17.85 -19.13
C PRO A 37 -17.29 -19.22 -18.88
N ASN A 38 -16.11 -19.49 -19.46
CA ASN A 38 -15.35 -20.71 -19.29
C ASN A 38 -14.51 -20.74 -18.00
N MET A 39 -14.33 -19.63 -17.28
CA MET A 39 -13.68 -19.61 -15.97
C MET A 39 -14.63 -20.17 -14.91
N THR A 40 -14.36 -21.37 -14.41
CA THR A 40 -15.21 -22.08 -13.45
C THR A 40 -14.33 -22.71 -12.37
N LYS A 41 -14.94 -23.19 -11.28
CA LYS A 41 -14.16 -23.89 -10.23
C LYS A 41 -13.45 -25.14 -10.76
N ASP A 42 -13.97 -25.76 -11.81
CA ASP A 42 -13.38 -26.97 -12.41
C ASP A 42 -12.01 -26.72 -13.05
N ASN A 43 -11.66 -25.46 -13.37
CA ASN A 43 -10.36 -25.08 -13.89
C ASN A 43 -9.54 -24.17 -12.96
N LEU A 44 -9.96 -24.05 -11.70
CA LEU A 44 -9.21 -23.36 -10.67
C LEU A 44 -8.12 -24.29 -10.10
N ILE A 45 -6.86 -23.96 -10.36
CA ILE A 45 -5.72 -24.70 -9.81
C ILE A 45 -5.47 -24.31 -8.35
N ALA A 46 -5.52 -23.01 -8.05
CA ALA A 46 -5.31 -22.46 -6.72
C ALA A 46 -5.86 -21.03 -6.62
N GLU A 47 -6.30 -20.66 -5.42
CA GLU A 47 -6.67 -19.29 -5.07
C GLU A 47 -5.79 -18.77 -3.94
N GLY A 48 -5.54 -17.47 -3.94
CA GLY A 48 -4.72 -16.80 -2.94
C GLY A 48 -5.18 -15.36 -2.79
N LEU A 49 -5.59 -15.02 -1.57
CA LEU A 49 -6.00 -13.66 -1.21
C LEU A 49 -5.34 -13.28 0.10
N THR A 50 -4.79 -12.07 0.13
CA THR A 50 -4.13 -11.50 1.31
C THR A 50 -5.04 -10.45 1.91
N THR A 51 -5.49 -10.67 3.14
CA THR A 51 -6.36 -9.72 3.85
C THR A 51 -5.53 -8.71 4.64
N PRO A 52 -6.12 -7.57 5.07
CA PRO A 52 -5.48 -6.67 6.03
C PRO A 52 -5.03 -7.37 7.32
N ALA A 53 -5.74 -8.40 7.77
CA ALA A 53 -5.34 -9.19 8.93
C ALA A 53 -4.06 -9.99 8.66
N ASP A 54 -3.90 -10.56 7.46
CA ASP A 54 -2.68 -11.28 7.07
C ASP A 54 -1.49 -10.33 6.89
N ILE A 55 -1.73 -9.13 6.33
CA ILE A 55 -0.72 -8.09 6.19
C ILE A 55 -0.20 -7.66 7.56
N ARG A 56 -1.09 -7.39 8.52
CA ARG A 56 -0.70 -6.98 9.87
C ARG A 56 0.24 -8.00 10.55
N ASP A 57 0.04 -9.28 10.28
CA ASP A 57 0.85 -10.36 10.86
C ASP A 57 2.28 -10.43 10.24
N THR A 58 2.48 -9.86 9.05
CA THR A 58 3.72 -9.98 8.27
C THR A 58 4.45 -8.64 8.07
N HIS A 59 3.74 -7.51 8.14
CA HIS A 59 4.22 -6.16 7.85
C HIS A 59 3.84 -5.23 9.00
N LEU A 60 4.78 -5.04 9.92
CA LEU A 60 4.57 -4.27 11.16
C LEU A 60 4.24 -2.79 10.91
N ASP A 61 4.73 -2.24 9.81
CA ASP A 61 4.49 -0.88 9.34
C ASP A 61 3.14 -0.72 8.61
N MET A 62 2.54 -1.81 8.16
CA MET A 62 1.24 -1.85 7.48
C MET A 62 0.15 -2.42 8.39
N GLY A 63 0.10 -1.99 9.65
CA GLY A 63 -0.73 -2.61 10.69
C GLY A 63 -2.25 -2.65 10.41
N GLU A 64 -2.75 -1.79 9.52
CA GLU A 64 -4.15 -1.79 9.07
C GLU A 64 -4.34 -2.36 7.66
N GLY A 65 -3.31 -2.94 7.06
CA GLY A 65 -3.34 -3.59 5.74
C GLY A 65 -3.02 -2.69 4.55
N GLY A 66 -2.92 -1.38 4.76
CA GLY A 66 -2.70 -0.41 3.69
C GLY A 66 -1.24 -0.38 3.21
N TRP A 67 -1.00 -0.80 1.96
CA TRP A 67 0.33 -0.76 1.33
C TRP A 67 0.89 0.65 1.11
N CYS A 68 0.01 1.65 1.17
CA CYS A 68 0.39 3.05 1.17
C CYS A 68 0.98 3.52 2.52
N GLU A 69 1.01 2.68 3.57
CA GLU A 69 1.47 3.03 4.94
C GLU A 69 0.70 4.21 5.57
N GLY A 70 -0.52 4.45 5.09
CA GLY A 70 -1.39 5.55 5.50
C GLY A 70 -2.54 5.71 4.51
N ASP A 71 -3.55 6.49 4.87
CA ASP A 71 -4.69 6.76 4.01
C ASP A 71 -4.29 7.68 2.84
N THR A 72 -4.90 7.51 1.67
CA THR A 72 -4.74 8.40 0.50
C THR A 72 -5.88 9.41 0.37
N SER A 73 -6.69 9.57 1.41
CA SER A 73 -7.66 10.66 1.49
C SER A 73 -6.98 12.02 1.40
N GLY A 74 -7.74 13.05 1.01
CA GLY A 74 -7.21 14.42 0.83
C GLY A 74 -6.54 14.98 2.08
N VAL A 75 -6.98 14.57 3.27
CA VAL A 75 -6.43 15.00 4.56
C VAL A 75 -5.10 14.33 4.93
N GLN A 76 -4.74 13.21 4.28
CA GLN A 76 -3.49 12.48 4.46
C GLN A 76 -2.64 12.42 3.18
N SER A 77 -2.87 13.37 2.26
CA SER A 77 -2.24 13.44 0.95
C SER A 77 -1.39 14.70 0.76
N GLY A 78 -0.49 14.66 -0.24
CA GLY A 78 0.36 15.79 -0.61
C GLY A 78 1.27 16.23 0.55
N ARG A 79 1.21 17.52 0.92
CA ARG A 79 2.00 18.07 2.02
C ARG A 79 1.61 17.55 3.41
N PHE A 80 0.42 16.96 3.54
CA PHE A 80 -0.09 16.40 4.78
C PHE A 80 0.28 14.92 4.94
N ARG A 81 0.99 14.35 3.95
CA ARG A 81 1.52 12.99 3.98
C ARG A 81 2.93 12.97 4.58
N GLY A 82 3.17 12.08 5.53
CA GLY A 82 4.48 11.88 6.14
C GLY A 82 4.82 12.89 7.24
N MET A 83 6.11 13.17 7.41
CA MET A 83 6.62 13.98 8.51
C MET A 83 6.48 15.48 8.24
N LEU A 84 6.30 16.29 9.31
CA LEU A 84 6.24 17.75 9.23
C LEU A 84 7.48 18.40 8.58
N ARG A 85 8.64 17.71 8.59
CA ARG A 85 9.90 18.18 7.99
C ARG A 85 10.18 17.55 6.61
N GLY A 86 9.14 17.06 5.94
CA GLY A 86 9.25 16.34 4.67
C GLY A 86 9.94 14.99 4.87
N TYR A 87 11.14 14.83 4.33
CA TYR A 87 11.93 13.60 4.41
C TYR A 87 12.90 13.56 5.59
N ARG A 88 13.14 14.69 6.28
CA ARG A 88 14.13 14.77 7.36
C ARG A 88 13.58 14.21 8.67
N THR A 89 14.30 13.30 9.29
CA THR A 89 13.98 12.83 10.65
C THR A 89 14.62 13.75 11.72
N PRO A 90 14.26 13.61 13.01
CA PRO A 90 14.98 14.28 14.09
C PRO A 90 16.44 13.82 14.26
N VAL A 91 16.80 12.66 13.72
CA VAL A 91 18.17 12.11 13.79
C VAL A 91 18.97 12.65 12.62
N LYS A 92 20.15 13.22 12.92
CA LYS A 92 21.04 13.79 11.89
C LYS A 92 21.43 12.72 10.87
N ASN A 93 21.38 13.08 9.58
CA ASN A 93 21.71 12.22 8.45
C ASN A 93 20.84 10.95 8.32
N LEU A 94 19.64 10.94 8.93
CA LEU A 94 18.63 9.91 8.74
C LEU A 94 17.40 10.53 8.08
N TYR A 95 16.97 9.91 6.98
CA TYR A 95 15.86 10.37 6.14
C TYR A 95 14.80 9.28 6.02
N MET A 96 13.53 9.66 6.01
CA MET A 96 12.41 8.73 5.84
C MET A 96 11.94 8.78 4.39
N CYS A 97 12.14 7.69 3.65
CA CYS A 97 11.73 7.54 2.27
C CYS A 97 10.84 6.30 2.14
N SER A 98 9.52 6.51 2.20
CA SER A 98 8.55 5.42 2.03
C SER A 98 7.29 5.85 1.29
N SER A 99 6.36 4.92 1.06
CA SER A 99 5.01 5.15 0.48
C SER A 99 4.16 6.08 1.35
N GLY A 100 4.43 6.11 2.66
CA GLY A 100 3.84 7.05 3.63
C GLY A 100 4.45 8.46 3.61
N SER A 101 5.45 8.73 2.77
CA SER A 101 6.09 10.05 2.64
C SER A 101 5.46 10.89 1.51
N PRO A 102 5.74 12.21 1.42
CA PRO A 102 5.32 13.00 0.27
C PRO A 102 5.71 12.35 -1.07
N GLY A 103 5.05 12.70 -2.17
CA GLY A 103 5.29 12.03 -3.46
C GLY A 103 4.46 10.77 -3.69
N GLY A 104 3.68 10.34 -2.68
CA GLY A 104 2.60 9.37 -2.82
C GLY A 104 3.05 7.91 -2.80
N PRO A 105 2.07 6.99 -2.76
CA PRO A 105 2.35 5.57 -2.78
C PRO A 105 2.70 5.09 -4.19
N GLY A 106 3.28 3.89 -4.27
CA GLY A 106 3.50 3.16 -5.51
C GLY A 106 4.93 3.20 -6.00
N ILE A 107 5.15 2.53 -7.12
CA ILE A 107 6.46 2.41 -7.77
C ILE A 107 6.85 3.64 -8.62
N GLY A 108 6.04 4.71 -8.58
CA GLY A 108 6.19 5.92 -9.40
C GLY A 108 7.39 6.80 -9.04
N ARG A 109 8.22 6.40 -8.07
CA ARG A 109 9.47 7.08 -7.66
C ARG A 109 9.32 8.49 -7.09
N GLY A 110 8.10 8.96 -6.85
CA GLY A 110 7.87 10.31 -6.31
C GLY A 110 8.57 10.54 -4.95
N SER A 111 8.40 9.61 -4.02
CA SER A 111 9.04 9.69 -2.69
C SER A 111 10.58 9.63 -2.77
N SER A 112 11.13 8.69 -3.57
CA SER A 112 12.57 8.51 -3.67
C SER A 112 13.28 9.67 -4.37
N TYR A 113 12.71 10.22 -5.44
CA TYR A 113 13.26 11.39 -6.14
C TYR A 113 13.36 12.61 -5.20
N ASN A 114 12.27 12.90 -4.49
CA ASN A 114 12.20 14.03 -3.58
C ASN A 114 13.06 13.83 -2.32
N CYS A 115 13.16 12.61 -1.80
CA CYS A 115 14.05 12.29 -0.70
C CYS A 115 15.51 12.52 -1.11
N TYR A 116 15.92 12.03 -2.28
CA TYR A 116 17.28 12.25 -2.78
C TYR A 116 17.61 13.74 -2.92
N ASN A 117 16.69 14.54 -3.49
CA ASN A 117 16.89 15.99 -3.58
C ASN A 117 17.10 16.65 -2.20
N THR A 118 16.39 16.16 -1.18
CA THR A 118 16.55 16.61 0.21
C THR A 118 17.93 16.26 0.77
N ILE A 119 18.39 15.04 0.52
CA ILE A 119 19.73 14.56 0.92
C ILE A 119 20.82 15.36 0.21
N ALA A 120 20.64 15.62 -1.09
CA ALA A 120 21.59 16.36 -1.90
C ALA A 120 21.75 17.80 -1.41
N ASP A 121 20.66 18.46 -1.00
CA ASP A 121 20.73 19.79 -0.39
C ASP A 121 21.48 19.79 0.94
N ASP A 122 21.24 18.80 1.80
CA ASP A 122 21.87 18.74 3.13
C ASP A 122 23.36 18.40 3.07
N LEU A 123 23.79 17.66 2.03
CA LEU A 123 25.16 17.15 1.89
C LEU A 123 25.97 17.86 0.79
N GLY A 124 25.37 18.79 0.04
CA GLY A 124 26.02 19.47 -1.08
C GLY A 124 26.33 18.55 -2.26
N LEU A 125 25.45 17.58 -2.56
CA LEU A 125 25.62 16.63 -3.65
C LEU A 125 24.94 17.12 -4.95
N PRO A 126 25.37 16.63 -6.13
CA PRO A 126 24.68 16.93 -7.39
C PRO A 126 23.27 16.33 -7.42
N LYS A 127 22.33 17.08 -8.00
CA LYS A 127 20.94 16.66 -8.21
C LYS A 127 20.76 16.02 -9.59
N PRO A 128 19.73 15.18 -9.80
CA PRO A 128 19.44 14.61 -11.10
C PRO A 128 19.05 15.72 -12.08
N GLU A 129 19.53 15.64 -13.32
CA GLU A 129 19.09 16.51 -14.41
C GLU A 129 17.67 16.10 -14.84
N ASN A 130 16.80 17.08 -15.09
CA ASN A 130 15.42 16.84 -15.54
C ASN A 130 15.36 16.46 -17.01
#